data_AF-A0A4Y7SRP7-F1
#
_entry.id   AF-A0A4Y7SRP7-F1
#
_cell.length_a   1.000
_cell.length_b   1.000
_cell.length_c   1.000
_cell.angle_alpha   90.00
_cell.angle_beta   90.00
_cell.angle_gamma   90.00
#
_symmetry.space_group_name_H-M   'P 1'
#
loop_
_entity.id
_entity.type
_entity.pdbx_description
1 polymer ?
#
loop_
_entity_poly.entity_id
_entity_poly.type
_entity_poly.pdbx_seq_one_letter_code
_entity_poly.pdbx_strand_id
1 'polypeptide(L)'
;MAGSTLPPSHSTFSGASNLLIEDAGTMGAQEYHLKVWKRIVELEEEIRTLKSCHNSATSICRLPIEILSAIFSATFRIAVSQLVRATHVYRHWRAVALDCPDLWKELDSSTFRTIGLADTMLDRSKRSPLTVSYIGNRDAHPRRPQVAVGSLSKALYDLSRLRLVEVSNAYSINIILPPLLSGWPDGRAPILETLQLVNIVDADGYYLMGTREPDYDELQVSYFQGPLLAGGASLLRDLTLSHIGVRWGMLPLGPNITRLRLLEDLRDVRSYTPSTLDFVQSLRKMPHLENLELHGFLPPMESAYVAQHALFAFPSGFKSLKLSDSCDRLAHFFQFARVLDKVIITVTFFQAEFGEDDFQHVLEHLKPSVGIGRASSSVEKFLDQRCSTSFQLHFSECQRENSTTSEDSMDVSPPLP
;
A
#
# COMPACT_ATOMS: atom_id res chain seq x y z
N MET A 1 49.46 28.76 -63.96
CA MET A 1 48.48 29.65 -63.30
C MET A 1 47.17 28.89 -63.20
N ALA A 2 46.91 28.26 -62.06
CA ALA A 2 45.63 27.62 -61.78
C ALA A 2 45.03 28.36 -60.57
N GLY A 3 44.03 29.20 -60.86
CA GLY A 3 43.29 29.94 -59.83
C GLY A 3 42.35 29.00 -59.09
N SER A 4 42.64 28.74 -57.82
CA SER A 4 41.74 28.06 -56.90
C SER A 4 40.60 29.02 -56.53
N THR A 5 39.48 28.93 -57.22
CA THR A 5 38.22 29.55 -56.81
C THR A 5 37.65 28.76 -55.63
N LEU A 6 37.87 29.26 -54.42
CA LEU A 6 37.14 28.82 -53.23
C LEU A 6 35.63 28.99 -53.47
N PRO A 7 34.79 27.98 -53.15
CA PRO A 7 33.35 28.10 -53.33
C PRO A 7 32.81 29.23 -52.45
N PRO A 8 31.74 29.92 -52.89
CA PRO A 8 31.11 30.97 -52.10
C PRO A 8 30.68 30.38 -50.75
N SER A 9 31.27 30.89 -49.67
CA SER A 9 30.83 30.61 -48.31
C SER A 9 29.43 31.21 -48.17
N HIS A 10 28.40 30.40 -48.44
CA HIS A 10 27.05 30.72 -48.04
C HIS A 10 27.04 30.80 -46.52
N SER A 11 27.22 32.00 -45.98
CA SER A 11 27.05 32.22 -44.56
C SER A 11 25.60 31.87 -44.22
N THR A 12 25.45 30.80 -43.47
CA THR A 12 24.17 30.28 -42.96
C THR A 12 23.62 31.12 -41.81
N PHE A 13 24.34 32.16 -41.39
CA PHE A 13 23.95 33.01 -40.27
C PHE A 13 23.16 34.24 -40.72
N SER A 14 22.26 34.69 -39.85
CA SER A 14 21.57 35.98 -40.01
C SER A 14 22.57 37.14 -40.11
N GLY A 15 22.22 38.21 -40.83
CA GLY A 15 23.09 39.39 -40.97
C GLY A 15 23.58 39.97 -39.63
N ALA A 16 22.71 40.01 -38.62
CA ALA A 16 23.10 40.46 -37.27
C ALA A 16 24.14 39.56 -36.60
N SER A 17 24.07 38.25 -36.84
CA SER A 17 25.06 37.30 -36.33
C SER A 17 26.39 37.41 -37.09
N ASN A 18 26.35 37.65 -38.41
CA ASN A 18 27.56 37.87 -39.20
C ASN A 18 28.31 39.13 -38.76
N LEU A 19 27.60 40.24 -38.53
CA LEU A 19 28.21 41.49 -38.02
C LEU A 19 28.90 41.28 -36.68
N LEU A 20 28.32 40.49 -35.78
CA LEU A 20 28.96 40.16 -34.51
C LEU A 20 30.22 39.30 -34.71
N ILE A 21 30.22 38.35 -35.64
CA ILE A 21 31.41 37.53 -35.94
C ILE A 21 32.53 38.39 -36.52
N GLU A 22 32.19 39.36 -37.38
CA GLU A 22 33.15 40.29 -37.99
C GLU A 22 33.76 41.27 -36.96
N ASP A 23 33.00 41.62 -35.91
CA ASP A 23 33.47 42.46 -34.78
C ASP A 23 34.40 41.71 -33.80
N ALA A 24 34.67 40.42 -34.01
CA ALA A 24 35.55 39.64 -33.15
C ALA A 24 37.00 40.16 -33.24
N GLY A 25 37.47 40.79 -32.16
CA GLY A 25 38.83 41.33 -32.04
C GLY A 25 38.96 42.83 -32.27
N THR A 26 37.91 43.52 -32.73
CA THR A 26 37.87 45.00 -32.80
C THR A 26 37.37 45.63 -31.51
N MET A 27 36.63 44.86 -30.70
CA MET A 27 36.01 45.30 -29.45
C MET A 27 36.73 44.76 -28.20
N GLY A 28 36.55 45.44 -27.06
CA GLY A 28 36.96 44.90 -25.77
C GLY A 28 36.22 43.60 -25.44
N ALA A 29 36.93 42.60 -24.90
CA ALA A 29 36.39 41.24 -24.69
C ALA A 29 35.07 41.22 -23.90
N GLN A 30 34.93 42.04 -22.86
CA GLN A 30 33.72 42.09 -22.04
C GLN A 30 32.50 42.62 -22.82
N GLU A 31 32.69 43.65 -23.66
CA GLU A 31 31.62 44.21 -24.47
C GLU A 31 31.18 43.23 -25.57
N TYR A 32 32.14 42.55 -26.19
CA TYR A 32 31.88 41.47 -27.13
C TYR A 32 31.07 40.34 -26.48
N HIS A 33 31.46 39.86 -25.30
CA HIS A 33 30.71 38.83 -24.56
C HIS A 33 29.27 39.25 -24.26
N LEU A 34 29.04 40.51 -23.87
CA LEU A 34 27.68 41.03 -23.63
C LEU A 34 26.84 41.04 -24.90
N LYS A 35 27.42 41.47 -26.04
CA LYS A 35 26.72 41.46 -27.33
C LYS A 35 26.40 40.04 -27.81
N VAL A 36 27.33 39.10 -27.66
CA VAL A 36 27.12 37.68 -27.98
C VAL A 36 26.01 37.09 -27.12
N TRP A 37 26.06 37.32 -25.80
CA TRP A 37 25.02 36.84 -24.88
C TRP A 37 23.64 37.39 -25.24
N LYS A 38 23.54 38.69 -25.52
CA LYS A 38 22.30 39.31 -25.98
C LYS A 38 21.76 38.65 -27.25
N ARG A 39 22.62 38.39 -28.24
CA ARG A 39 22.21 37.74 -29.50
C ARG A 39 21.75 36.31 -29.29
N ILE A 40 22.39 35.54 -28.40
CA ILE A 40 21.94 34.20 -28.03
C ILE A 40 20.50 34.26 -27.48
N VAL A 41 20.23 35.18 -26.54
CA VAL A 41 18.89 35.35 -25.96
C VAL A 41 17.84 35.71 -27.02
N GLU A 42 18.17 36.61 -27.96
CA GLU A 42 17.28 36.98 -29.08
C GLU A 42 16.96 35.79 -30.00
N LEU A 43 17.99 35.04 -30.43
CA LEU A 43 17.82 33.88 -31.30
C LEU A 43 17.01 32.77 -30.62
N GLU A 44 17.20 32.57 -29.31
CA GLU A 44 16.39 31.62 -28.56
C GLU A 44 14.91 32.03 -28.51
N GLU A 45 14.58 33.32 -28.37
CA GLU A 45 13.20 33.79 -28.40
C GLU A 45 12.57 33.66 -29.80
N GLU A 46 13.34 33.92 -30.85
CA GLU A 46 12.91 33.68 -32.23
C GLU A 46 12.60 32.20 -32.47
N ILE A 47 13.50 31.30 -32.05
CA ILE A 47 13.29 29.84 -32.12
C ILE A 47 12.06 29.42 -31.31
N ARG A 48 11.85 29.97 -30.11
CA ARG A 48 10.64 29.69 -29.29
C ARG A 48 9.37 30.13 -30.01
N THR A 49 9.37 31.29 -30.65
CA THR A 49 8.24 31.82 -31.40
C THR A 49 7.92 30.95 -32.62
N LEU A 50 8.93 30.60 -33.42
CA LEU A 50 8.76 29.73 -34.59
C LEU A 50 8.26 28.33 -34.19
N LYS A 51 8.81 27.73 -33.13
CA LYS A 51 8.31 26.46 -32.56
C LYS A 51 6.85 26.59 -32.12
N SER A 52 6.48 27.73 -31.52
CA SER A 52 5.09 27.97 -31.12
C SER A 52 4.15 28.00 -32.32
N CYS A 53 4.51 28.74 -33.38
CA CYS A 53 3.74 28.79 -34.63
C CYS A 53 3.62 27.41 -35.30
N HIS A 54 4.73 26.68 -35.39
CA HIS A 54 4.74 25.33 -35.94
C HIS A 54 3.78 24.42 -35.17
N ASN A 55 3.91 24.38 -33.84
CA ASN A 55 3.04 23.57 -33.00
C ASN A 55 1.57 23.95 -33.16
N SER A 56 1.22 25.24 -33.14
CA SER A 56 -0.17 25.70 -33.38
C SER A 56 -0.75 25.28 -34.75
N ALA A 57 0.11 25.05 -35.75
CA ALA A 57 -0.30 24.58 -37.07
C ALA A 57 -0.55 23.06 -37.12
N THR A 58 0.04 22.27 -36.23
CA THR A 58 -0.16 20.81 -36.19
C THR A 58 -1.53 20.43 -35.65
N SER A 59 -2.13 19.35 -36.18
CA SER A 59 -3.44 18.86 -35.75
C SER A 59 -3.44 18.39 -34.29
N ILE A 60 -2.33 17.83 -33.81
CA ILE A 60 -2.20 17.32 -32.44
C ILE A 60 -2.26 18.44 -31.38
N CYS A 61 -1.85 19.66 -31.72
CA CYS A 61 -1.94 20.81 -30.82
C CYS A 61 -3.32 21.49 -30.85
N ARG A 62 -4.26 21.01 -31.66
CA ARG A 62 -5.66 21.47 -31.72
C ARG A 62 -6.62 20.51 -31.04
N LEU A 63 -6.11 19.48 -30.37
CA LEU A 63 -6.94 18.57 -29.58
C LEU A 63 -7.66 19.35 -28.48
N PRO A 64 -8.97 19.09 -28.27
CA PRO A 64 -9.69 19.66 -27.13
C PRO A 64 -9.01 19.34 -25.80
N ILE A 65 -9.16 20.23 -24.82
CA ILE A 65 -8.55 20.09 -23.51
C ILE A 65 -8.96 18.77 -22.83
N GLU A 66 -10.20 18.34 -23.02
CA GLU A 66 -10.75 17.10 -22.47
C GLU A 66 -10.02 15.88 -23.02
N ILE A 67 -9.70 15.89 -24.31
CA ILE A 67 -8.97 14.81 -24.97
C ILE A 67 -7.52 14.78 -24.49
N LEU A 68 -6.88 15.94 -24.35
CA LEU A 68 -5.53 16.03 -23.80
C LEU A 68 -5.47 15.57 -22.34
N SER A 69 -6.42 16.00 -21.51
CA SER A 69 -6.56 15.52 -20.13
C SER A 69 -6.78 14.01 -20.09
N ALA A 70 -7.63 13.45 -20.95
CA ALA A 70 -7.84 12.00 -21.03
C ALA A 70 -6.57 11.25 -21.46
N ILE A 71 -5.83 11.78 -22.46
CA ILE A 71 -4.53 11.24 -22.86
C ILE A 71 -3.56 11.25 -21.69
N PHE A 72 -3.46 12.36 -20.96
CA PHE A 72 -2.59 12.48 -19.79
C PHE A 72 -2.97 11.48 -18.70
N SER A 73 -4.26 11.38 -18.36
CA SER A 73 -4.75 10.44 -17.36
C SER A 73 -4.56 8.98 -17.76
N ALA A 74 -4.59 8.65 -19.06
CA ALA A 74 -4.32 7.30 -19.55
C ALA A 74 -2.82 6.98 -19.59
N THR A 75 -2.00 7.95 -19.99
CA THR A 75 -0.56 7.75 -20.24
C THR A 75 0.27 7.81 -18.97
N PHE A 76 -0.11 8.65 -17.99
CA PHE A 76 0.75 8.98 -16.85
C PHE A 76 0.38 8.28 -15.54
N ARG A 77 -0.40 7.20 -15.59
CA ARG A 77 -0.58 6.29 -14.44
C ARG A 77 0.72 5.63 -13.97
N ILE A 78 1.82 5.78 -14.70
CA ILE A 78 3.04 4.97 -14.54
C ILE A 78 4.20 5.77 -13.91
N ALA A 79 4.36 7.07 -14.19
CA ALA A 79 5.45 7.84 -13.60
C ALA A 79 5.28 9.37 -13.71
N VAL A 80 5.47 10.08 -12.59
CA VAL A 80 5.48 11.56 -12.52
C VAL A 80 6.56 12.18 -13.42
N SER A 81 7.70 11.50 -13.60
CA SER A 81 8.76 11.97 -14.51
C SER A 81 8.29 12.09 -15.96
N GLN A 82 7.39 11.20 -16.41
CA GLN A 82 6.81 11.24 -17.74
C GLN A 82 5.77 12.36 -17.86
N LEU A 83 4.98 12.59 -16.82
CA LEU A 83 4.07 13.76 -16.77
C LEU A 83 4.87 15.06 -16.91
N VAL A 84 5.95 15.21 -16.12
CA VAL A 84 6.83 16.38 -16.22
C VAL A 84 7.36 16.55 -17.64
N ARG A 85 7.91 15.49 -18.25
CA ARG A 85 8.38 15.50 -19.66
C ARG A 85 7.28 15.90 -20.64
N ALA A 86 6.06 15.40 -20.47
CA ALA A 86 4.94 15.75 -21.33
C ALA A 86 4.55 17.23 -21.21
N THR A 87 4.68 17.83 -20.03
CA THR A 87 4.50 19.28 -19.84
C THR A 87 5.59 20.13 -20.52
N HIS A 88 6.61 19.52 -21.11
CA HIS A 88 7.65 20.21 -21.88
C HIS A 88 7.48 20.10 -23.40
N VAL A 89 6.49 19.36 -23.91
CA VAL A 89 6.24 19.21 -25.36
C VAL A 89 5.81 20.54 -26.00
N TYR A 90 4.80 21.19 -25.42
CA TYR A 90 4.29 22.47 -25.92
C TYR A 90 3.59 23.28 -24.82
N ARG A 91 3.51 24.60 -24.99
CA ARG A 91 2.88 25.53 -24.02
C ARG A 91 1.42 25.18 -23.72
N HIS A 92 0.65 24.79 -24.74
CA HIS A 92 -0.74 24.39 -24.54
C HIS A 92 -0.86 23.11 -23.70
N TRP A 93 -0.10 22.07 -24.04
CA TRP A 93 -0.06 20.81 -23.28
C TRP A 93 0.34 21.04 -21.83
N ARG A 94 1.33 21.92 -21.60
CA ARG A 94 1.73 22.35 -20.26
C ARG A 94 0.57 23.00 -19.52
N ALA A 95 -0.09 24.00 -20.11
CA ALA A 95 -1.20 24.71 -19.48
C ALA A 95 -2.31 23.72 -19.08
N VAL A 96 -2.73 22.86 -20.02
CA VAL A 96 -3.73 21.81 -19.77
C VAL A 96 -3.31 20.88 -18.62
N ALA A 97 -2.06 20.39 -18.63
CA ALA A 97 -1.58 19.50 -17.59
C ALA A 97 -1.55 20.19 -16.21
N LEU A 98 -1.10 21.45 -16.16
CA LEU A 98 -1.03 22.25 -14.93
C LEU A 98 -2.42 22.56 -14.35
N ASP A 99 -3.42 22.78 -15.20
CA ASP A 99 -4.77 23.12 -14.78
C ASP A 99 -5.64 21.90 -14.41
N CYS A 100 -5.23 20.70 -14.80
CA CYS A 100 -5.93 19.44 -14.54
C CYS A 100 -5.50 18.82 -13.19
N PRO A 101 -6.25 18.98 -12.09
CA PRO A 101 -5.81 18.60 -10.75
C PRO A 101 -5.66 17.08 -10.58
N ASP A 102 -6.43 16.31 -11.35
CA ASP A 102 -6.42 14.85 -11.30
C ASP A 102 -5.09 14.22 -11.73
N LEU A 103 -4.24 14.96 -12.45
CA LEU A 103 -2.90 14.49 -12.82
C LEU A 103 -1.88 14.60 -11.68
N TRP A 104 -2.23 15.33 -10.60
CA TRP A 104 -1.32 15.66 -9.51
C TRP A 104 -1.70 14.99 -8.18
N LYS A 105 -2.77 14.21 -8.16
CA LYS A 105 -3.34 13.61 -6.92
C LYS A 105 -2.66 12.32 -6.47
N GLU A 106 -1.82 11.73 -7.31
CA GLU A 106 -1.09 10.48 -7.03
C GLU A 106 0.34 10.82 -6.62
N LEU A 107 0.62 10.74 -5.32
CA LEU A 107 1.94 11.00 -4.74
C LEU A 107 2.59 9.68 -4.38
N ASP A 108 3.68 9.36 -5.07
CA ASP A 108 4.41 8.11 -4.89
C ASP A 108 5.80 8.31 -4.22
N SER A 109 6.51 7.21 -3.99
CA SER A 109 7.87 7.24 -3.44
C SER A 109 8.86 8.07 -4.26
N SER A 110 8.65 8.23 -5.57
CA SER A 110 9.52 9.04 -6.44
C SER A 110 9.27 10.54 -6.25
N THR A 111 8.01 10.88 -5.97
CA THR A 111 7.54 12.23 -5.69
C THR A 111 8.20 12.80 -4.43
N PHE A 112 8.25 12.01 -3.36
CA PHE A 112 8.83 12.42 -2.07
C PHE A 112 10.36 12.46 -2.04
N ARG A 113 11.05 11.95 -3.08
CA ARG A 113 12.52 12.05 -3.22
C ARG A 113 12.98 13.32 -3.90
N THR A 114 12.08 13.99 -4.63
CA THR A 114 12.42 15.20 -5.37
C THR A 114 12.01 16.41 -4.55
N ILE A 115 12.99 17.21 -4.12
CA ILE A 115 12.78 18.41 -3.30
C ILE A 115 11.76 19.34 -3.99
N GLY A 116 10.71 19.71 -3.26
CA GLY A 116 9.65 20.61 -3.72
C GLY A 116 8.66 20.04 -4.74
N LEU A 117 8.91 18.86 -5.31
CA LEU A 117 7.98 18.23 -6.25
C LEU A 117 6.68 17.83 -5.53
N ALA A 118 6.80 17.13 -4.39
CA ALA A 118 5.64 16.73 -3.59
C ALA A 118 4.76 17.94 -3.22
N ASP A 119 5.35 19.04 -2.75
CA ASP A 119 4.61 20.27 -2.44
C ASP A 119 3.92 20.85 -3.68
N THR A 120 4.61 20.87 -4.82
CA THR A 120 4.02 21.31 -6.09
C THR A 120 2.83 20.44 -6.51
N MET A 121 2.92 19.11 -6.33
CA MET A 121 1.83 18.20 -6.65
C MET A 121 0.65 18.38 -5.69
N LEU A 122 0.92 18.55 -4.39
CA LEU A 122 -0.10 18.84 -3.39
C LEU A 122 -0.85 20.13 -3.71
N ASP A 123 -0.15 21.21 -4.07
CA ASP A 123 -0.77 22.49 -4.39
C ASP A 123 -1.61 22.39 -5.68
N ARG A 124 -1.15 21.64 -6.70
CA ARG A 124 -1.86 21.48 -7.98
C ARG A 124 -3.02 20.51 -7.95
N SER A 125 -3.00 19.53 -7.05
CA SER A 125 -4.10 18.58 -6.88
C SER A 125 -5.36 19.22 -6.29
N LYS A 126 -5.28 20.46 -5.77
CA LYS A 126 -6.42 21.28 -5.32
C LYS A 126 -7.34 20.55 -4.35
N ARG A 127 -8.51 20.08 -4.81
CA ARG A 127 -9.50 19.33 -4.02
C ARG A 127 -9.68 17.89 -4.48
N SER A 128 -8.84 17.42 -5.40
CA SER A 128 -8.91 16.03 -5.87
C SER A 128 -8.58 15.07 -4.72
N PRO A 129 -9.26 13.90 -4.68
CA PRO A 129 -8.94 12.83 -3.73
C PRO A 129 -7.50 12.34 -3.92
N LEU A 130 -6.72 12.37 -2.85
CA LEU A 130 -5.31 12.03 -2.84
C LEU A 130 -5.09 10.54 -2.68
N THR A 131 -4.14 10.03 -3.47
CA THR A 131 -3.51 8.71 -3.31
C THR A 131 -2.08 8.98 -2.86
N VAL A 132 -1.73 8.60 -1.63
CA VAL A 132 -0.39 8.77 -1.07
C VAL A 132 0.22 7.39 -0.86
N SER A 133 1.26 7.06 -1.63
CA SER A 133 2.00 5.80 -1.51
C SER A 133 3.49 6.09 -1.31
N TYR A 134 4.01 5.77 -0.14
CA TYR A 134 5.41 5.86 0.19
C TYR A 134 5.89 4.49 0.67
N ILE A 135 6.83 3.92 -0.06
CA ILE A 135 7.47 2.65 0.25
C ILE A 135 8.97 2.94 0.36
N GLY A 136 9.51 2.72 1.56
CA GLY A 136 10.93 2.83 1.82
C GLY A 136 11.73 1.98 0.83
N ASN A 137 12.90 2.46 0.43
CA ASN A 137 13.73 1.75 -0.54
C ASN A 137 14.78 0.91 0.17
N ARG A 138 14.81 -0.40 -0.12
CA ARG A 138 15.87 -1.30 0.36
C ARG A 138 17.26 -0.84 -0.11
N ASP A 139 17.34 -0.27 -1.32
CA ASP A 139 18.63 0.06 -1.96
C ASP A 139 19.11 1.50 -1.70
N ALA A 140 18.39 2.26 -0.86
CA ALA A 140 18.81 3.62 -0.53
C ALA A 140 20.08 3.57 0.32
N HIS A 141 21.22 3.75 -0.33
CA HIS A 141 22.48 4.01 0.36
C HIS A 141 22.28 5.17 1.34
N PRO A 142 22.84 5.13 2.56
CA PRO A 142 22.65 6.14 3.61
C PRO A 142 23.10 7.56 3.21
N ARG A 143 23.73 7.72 2.05
CA ARG A 143 24.14 9.01 1.48
C ARG A 143 23.13 9.62 0.50
N ARG A 144 22.01 8.95 0.20
CA ARG A 144 20.99 9.47 -0.73
C ARG A 144 20.04 10.46 -0.03
N PRO A 145 19.48 11.43 -0.79
CA PRO A 145 18.70 12.53 -0.24
C PRO A 145 17.59 12.02 0.69
N GLN A 146 17.52 12.66 1.86
CA GLN A 146 16.48 12.45 2.84
C GLN A 146 15.12 12.62 2.17
N VAL A 147 14.19 11.73 2.52
CA VAL A 147 12.78 11.85 2.17
C VAL A 147 12.32 13.25 2.56
N ALA A 148 11.51 13.90 1.73
CA ALA A 148 10.83 15.13 2.10
C ALA A 148 9.75 14.83 3.16
N VAL A 149 10.18 14.48 4.38
CA VAL A 149 9.31 14.11 5.51
C VAL A 149 8.28 15.21 5.77
N GLY A 150 8.67 16.47 5.62
CA GLY A 150 7.76 17.62 5.70
C GLY A 150 6.63 17.57 4.66
N SER A 151 6.93 17.27 3.39
CA SER A 151 5.91 17.17 2.34
C SER A 151 5.03 15.92 2.49
N LEU A 152 5.59 14.79 2.93
CA LEU A 152 4.81 13.60 3.27
C LEU A 152 3.85 13.90 4.44
N SER A 153 4.37 14.53 5.50
CA SER A 153 3.56 14.98 6.63
C SER A 153 2.44 15.91 6.17
N LYS A 154 2.75 16.95 5.38
CA LYS A 154 1.75 17.87 4.79
C LYS A 154 0.66 17.11 4.02
N ALA A 155 1.02 16.11 3.22
CA ALA A 155 0.06 15.27 2.51
C ALA A 155 -0.86 14.49 3.46
N LEU A 156 -0.29 13.86 4.49
CA LEU A 156 -1.02 13.06 5.48
C LEU A 156 -1.89 13.91 6.44
N TYR A 157 -1.63 15.20 6.55
CA TYR A 157 -2.48 16.13 7.32
C TYR A 157 -3.75 16.55 6.56
N ASP A 158 -3.80 16.38 5.23
CA ASP A 158 -4.98 16.70 4.42
C ASP A 158 -6.01 15.55 4.38
N LEU A 159 -6.41 15.11 5.58
CA LEU A 159 -7.26 13.94 5.81
C LEU A 159 -8.57 13.99 5.01
N SER A 160 -9.13 15.19 4.80
CA SER A 160 -10.38 15.40 4.08
C SER A 160 -10.35 14.91 2.64
N ARG A 161 -9.14 14.82 2.07
CA ARG A 161 -8.89 14.43 0.68
C ARG A 161 -8.24 13.07 0.55
N LEU A 162 -7.75 12.46 1.63
CA LEU A 162 -7.09 11.15 1.54
C LEU A 162 -8.11 10.07 1.17
N ARG A 163 -7.87 9.41 0.03
CA ARG A 163 -8.63 8.24 -0.43
C ARG A 163 -7.87 6.95 -0.23
N LEU A 164 -6.57 6.96 -0.53
CA LEU A 164 -5.69 5.80 -0.36
C LEU A 164 -4.40 6.28 0.28
N VAL A 165 -4.01 5.64 1.38
CA VAL A 165 -2.75 5.88 2.09
C VAL A 165 -2.02 4.57 2.23
N GLU A 166 -0.81 4.52 1.72
CA GLU A 166 0.14 3.42 1.88
C GLU A 166 1.46 4.02 2.33
N VAL A 167 1.85 3.81 3.58
CA VAL A 167 3.14 4.27 4.09
C VAL A 167 3.84 3.10 4.74
N SER A 168 5.00 2.75 4.17
CA SER A 168 5.76 1.58 4.54
C SER A 168 7.23 1.96 4.74
N ASN A 169 7.75 1.73 5.94
CA ASN A 169 9.13 2.02 6.28
C ASN A 169 9.99 0.78 6.03
N ALA A 170 10.56 0.69 4.84
CA ALA A 170 11.48 -0.39 4.49
C ALA A 170 12.90 -0.06 4.99
N TYR A 171 13.37 -0.81 5.99
CA TYR A 171 14.79 -1.02 6.37
C TYR A 171 15.63 0.18 6.80
N SER A 172 15.10 1.40 6.82
CA SER A 172 15.89 2.58 7.17
C SER A 172 15.06 3.56 7.97
N ILE A 173 15.15 3.40 9.29
CA ILE A 173 14.87 4.22 10.49
C ILE A 173 14.55 5.74 10.37
N ASN A 174 14.53 6.35 9.18
CA ASN A 174 14.38 7.80 9.03
C ASN A 174 12.93 8.28 9.14
N ILE A 175 11.94 7.39 9.05
CA ILE A 175 10.53 7.78 9.20
C ILE A 175 9.95 7.07 10.41
N ILE A 176 9.77 7.85 11.47
CA ILE A 176 8.96 7.45 12.61
C ILE A 176 7.51 7.78 12.25
N LEU A 177 6.70 6.75 12.02
CA LEU A 177 5.29 6.90 11.65
C LEU A 177 4.44 7.63 12.70
N PRO A 178 4.48 7.29 14.00
CA PRO A 178 3.60 7.92 14.99
C PRO A 178 3.68 9.46 15.05
N PRO A 179 4.87 10.11 15.02
CA PRO A 179 4.97 11.56 14.89
C PRO A 179 4.32 12.12 13.62
N LEU A 180 4.40 11.41 12.49
CA LEU A 180 3.73 11.81 11.25
C LEU A 180 2.21 11.78 11.35
N LEU A 181 1.68 10.95 12.25
CA LEU A 181 0.24 10.74 12.45
C LEU A 181 -0.32 11.57 13.61
N SER A 182 0.47 12.47 14.21
CA SER A 182 0.06 13.23 15.41
C SER A 182 -1.24 14.05 15.27
N GLY A 183 -1.66 14.41 14.06
CA GLY A 183 -2.96 15.07 13.79
C GLY A 183 -4.14 14.14 13.53
N TRP A 184 -3.93 12.82 13.52
CA TRP A 184 -4.97 11.84 13.21
C TRP A 184 -5.96 11.55 14.35
N PRO A 185 -5.63 11.73 15.64
CA PRO A 185 -6.57 11.46 16.72
C PRO A 185 -7.91 12.17 16.61
N ASP A 186 -7.90 13.46 16.24
CA ASP A 186 -9.13 14.26 16.06
C ASP A 186 -9.55 14.37 14.58
N GLY A 187 -8.77 13.74 13.70
CA GLY A 187 -8.88 13.85 12.27
C GLY A 187 -10.06 13.08 11.68
N ARG A 188 -10.65 13.61 10.61
CA ARG A 188 -11.69 12.93 9.84
C ARG A 188 -11.23 12.72 8.40
N ALA A 189 -11.32 11.49 7.92
CA ALA A 189 -10.96 11.10 6.57
C ALA A 189 -12.17 10.46 5.87
N PRO A 190 -13.19 11.27 5.52
CA PRO A 190 -14.51 10.77 5.12
C PRO A 190 -14.51 9.98 3.82
N ILE A 191 -13.49 10.18 2.97
CA ILE A 191 -13.34 9.50 1.68
C ILE A 191 -12.21 8.46 1.66
N LEU A 192 -11.63 8.14 2.82
CA LEU A 192 -10.55 7.15 2.94
C LEU A 192 -11.12 5.75 2.72
N GLU A 193 -10.64 5.07 1.69
CA GLU A 193 -11.03 3.71 1.31
C GLU A 193 -9.98 2.68 1.75
N THR A 194 -8.70 3.05 1.70
CA THR A 194 -7.58 2.16 2.01
C THR A 194 -6.56 2.87 2.90
N LEU A 195 -6.22 2.25 4.02
CA LEU A 195 -5.19 2.69 4.95
C LEU A 195 -4.20 1.56 5.23
N GLN A 196 -2.96 1.73 4.80
CA GLN A 196 -1.87 0.81 5.06
C GLN A 196 -0.71 1.56 5.70
N LEU A 197 -0.41 1.25 6.96
CA LEU A 197 0.68 1.84 7.71
C LEU A 197 1.57 0.71 8.23
N VAL A 198 2.79 0.64 7.73
CA VAL A 198 3.75 -0.43 8.05
C VAL A 198 5.03 0.22 8.56
N ASN A 199 5.25 0.17 9.87
CA ASN A 199 6.41 0.79 10.50
C ASN A 199 7.68 -0.07 10.39
N ILE A 200 7.50 -1.38 10.37
CA ILE A 200 8.57 -2.34 10.17
C ILE A 200 8.14 -3.21 9.00
N VAL A 201 8.85 -3.09 7.88
CA VAL A 201 8.65 -4.00 6.76
C VAL A 201 9.24 -5.34 7.14
N ASP A 202 8.38 -6.35 7.23
CA ASP A 202 8.77 -7.74 7.32
C ASP A 202 9.65 -8.09 6.12
N ALA A 203 10.91 -8.21 6.45
CA ALA A 203 12.02 -7.94 5.59
C ALA A 203 12.54 -9.22 4.94
N ASP A 204 11.65 -10.05 4.39
CA ASP A 204 11.95 -11.41 3.91
C ASP A 204 11.70 -12.50 4.95
N GLY A 205 10.68 -12.31 5.79
CA GLY A 205 10.21 -13.34 6.70
C GLY A 205 10.94 -13.28 8.03
N TYR A 206 11.06 -12.09 8.62
CA TYR A 206 11.42 -11.93 10.02
C TYR A 206 10.62 -12.88 10.92
N TYR A 207 9.32 -13.02 10.67
CA TYR A 207 8.46 -14.00 11.34
C TYR A 207 8.60 -15.45 10.85
N LEU A 208 9.17 -15.67 9.65
CA LEU A 208 9.31 -17.00 9.04
C LEU A 208 10.71 -17.61 9.22
N MET A 209 11.74 -16.80 9.44
CA MET A 209 13.15 -17.19 9.43
C MET A 209 13.77 -17.22 10.83
N GLY A 210 13.11 -16.67 11.85
CA GLY A 210 13.60 -16.69 13.24
C GLY A 210 14.98 -16.07 13.44
N THR A 211 15.46 -15.27 12.48
CA THR A 211 16.79 -14.66 12.54
C THR A 211 16.72 -13.35 13.32
N ARG A 212 17.72 -13.19 14.20
CA ARG A 212 18.07 -12.06 15.07
C ARG A 212 17.00 -10.97 15.24
N GLU A 213 16.48 -10.93 16.45
CA GLU A 213 15.62 -9.88 17.03
C GLU A 213 16.07 -8.45 16.63
N PRO A 214 15.17 -7.59 16.10
CA PRO A 214 15.44 -6.19 15.92
C PRO A 214 15.73 -5.58 17.30
N ASP A 215 16.52 -4.51 17.32
CA ASP A 215 16.78 -3.79 18.56
C ASP A 215 15.49 -3.09 19.01
N TYR A 216 14.74 -3.73 19.90
CA TYR A 216 13.41 -3.28 20.34
C TYR A 216 13.44 -2.00 21.18
N ASP A 217 14.59 -1.64 21.74
CA ASP A 217 14.74 -0.43 22.54
C ASP A 217 14.53 0.83 21.67
N GLU A 218 14.84 0.78 20.38
CA GLU A 218 14.55 1.88 19.44
C GLU A 218 13.07 1.95 19.03
N LEU A 219 12.36 0.81 19.03
CA LEU A 219 10.96 0.72 18.60
C LEU A 219 9.98 1.16 19.70
N GLN A 220 10.32 0.95 20.97
CA GLN A 220 9.48 1.28 22.12
C GLN A 220 9.20 2.79 22.27
N VAL A 221 10.03 3.66 21.71
CA VAL A 221 9.99 5.11 21.99
C VAL A 221 8.81 5.83 21.31
N SER A 222 8.09 5.18 20.38
CA SER A 222 7.05 5.87 19.61
C SER A 222 5.85 4.97 19.31
N TYR A 223 5.00 4.73 20.30
CA TYR A 223 3.68 4.16 20.04
C TYR A 223 2.64 5.25 19.78
N PHE A 224 1.71 4.98 18.88
CA PHE A 224 0.62 5.91 18.57
C PHE A 224 -0.32 6.06 19.78
N GLN A 225 -0.44 7.28 20.31
CA GLN A 225 -1.32 7.58 21.46
C GLN A 225 -2.64 8.16 20.96
N GLY A 226 -3.73 7.40 21.11
CA GLY A 226 -5.09 7.88 20.87
C GLY A 226 -5.90 7.09 19.84
N PRO A 227 -7.15 7.51 19.59
CA PRO A 227 -8.00 6.92 18.54
C PRO A 227 -7.38 7.17 17.17
N LEU A 228 -7.42 6.20 16.27
CA LEU A 228 -7.00 6.41 14.89
C LEU A 228 -8.23 6.91 14.10
N LEU A 229 -8.19 8.16 13.64
CA LEU A 229 -9.25 8.83 12.85
C LEU A 229 -10.59 9.05 13.58
N ALA A 230 -10.69 8.86 14.91
CA ALA A 230 -11.91 9.04 15.71
C ALA A 230 -13.24 8.55 15.07
N GLY A 231 -13.20 7.46 14.30
CA GLY A 231 -14.36 6.93 13.57
C GLY A 231 -14.78 7.73 12.31
N GLY A 232 -14.04 8.77 11.94
CA GLY A 232 -14.25 9.66 10.80
C GLY A 232 -13.88 9.09 9.43
N ALA A 233 -13.73 7.77 9.30
CA ALA A 233 -13.38 7.08 8.05
C ALA A 233 -14.46 6.07 7.66
N SER A 234 -15.67 6.56 7.38
CA SER A 234 -16.84 5.70 7.13
C SER A 234 -16.74 4.86 5.86
N LEU A 235 -15.91 5.26 4.89
CA LEU A 235 -15.72 4.55 3.62
C LEU A 235 -14.55 3.56 3.64
N LEU A 236 -13.89 3.39 4.79
CA LEU A 236 -12.71 2.53 4.92
C LEU A 236 -13.09 1.06 4.67
N ARG A 237 -12.43 0.46 3.67
CA ARG A 237 -12.61 -0.95 3.26
C ARG A 237 -11.41 -1.80 3.64
N ASP A 238 -10.22 -1.20 3.54
CA ASP A 238 -8.94 -1.90 3.71
C ASP A 238 -8.13 -1.24 4.81
N LEU A 239 -7.88 -1.98 5.88
CA LEU A 239 -7.06 -1.53 6.99
C LEU A 239 -5.89 -2.51 7.20
N THR A 240 -4.67 -2.03 6.96
CA THR A 240 -3.43 -2.74 7.28
C THR A 240 -2.60 -1.91 8.24
N LEU A 241 -2.37 -2.40 9.45
CA LEU A 241 -1.46 -1.77 10.42
C LEU A 241 -0.40 -2.78 10.83
N SER A 242 0.87 -2.38 10.79
CA SER A 242 1.99 -3.22 11.22
C SER A 242 2.94 -2.42 12.10
N HIS A 243 3.09 -2.84 13.36
CA HIS A 243 3.97 -2.24 14.37
C HIS A 243 3.73 -0.73 14.59
N ILE A 244 2.46 -0.35 14.68
CA ILE A 244 2.03 1.03 14.92
C ILE A 244 1.69 1.26 16.41
N GLY A 245 1.39 0.18 17.15
CA GLY A 245 0.96 0.26 18.54
C GLY A 245 -0.39 0.93 18.76
N VAL A 246 -1.35 0.71 17.86
CA VAL A 246 -2.73 1.19 18.05
C VAL A 246 -3.52 0.15 18.85
N ARG A 247 -4.12 0.56 19.97
CA ARG A 247 -4.99 -0.32 20.77
C ARG A 247 -6.24 -0.72 19.99
N TRP A 248 -6.75 -1.92 20.19
CA TRP A 248 -7.93 -2.42 19.47
C TRP A 248 -9.14 -1.46 19.50
N GLY A 249 -9.52 -0.98 20.69
CA GLY A 249 -10.67 -0.08 20.83
C GLY A 249 -10.48 1.31 20.18
N MET A 250 -9.25 1.64 19.79
CA MET A 250 -8.88 2.89 19.12
C MET A 250 -8.86 2.75 17.58
N LEU A 251 -9.07 1.55 17.04
CA LEU A 251 -9.09 1.31 15.60
C LEU A 251 -10.38 1.85 14.96
N PRO A 252 -10.32 2.37 13.70
CA PRO A 252 -11.49 2.88 12.99
C PRO A 252 -12.30 1.73 12.36
N LEU A 253 -12.74 0.78 13.19
CA LEU A 253 -13.50 -0.39 12.73
C LEU A 253 -14.95 -0.01 12.40
N GLY A 254 -15.38 -0.31 11.17
CA GLY A 254 -16.69 0.09 10.66
C GLY A 254 -17.29 -0.91 9.65
N PRO A 255 -18.55 -0.69 9.24
CA PRO A 255 -19.32 -1.66 8.45
C PRO A 255 -18.76 -1.99 7.08
N ASN A 256 -17.98 -1.08 6.51
CA ASN A 256 -17.45 -1.22 5.15
C ASN A 256 -16.12 -1.97 5.08
N ILE A 257 -15.52 -2.34 6.21
CA ILE A 257 -14.26 -3.10 6.21
C ILE A 257 -14.48 -4.47 5.57
N THR A 258 -13.70 -4.73 4.53
CA THR A 258 -13.64 -6.01 3.81
C THR A 258 -12.32 -6.73 4.07
N ARG A 259 -11.23 -5.99 4.33
CA ARG A 259 -9.91 -6.54 4.64
C ARG A 259 -9.33 -5.87 5.88
N LEU A 260 -9.06 -6.68 6.90
CA LEU A 260 -8.41 -6.25 8.14
C LEU A 260 -7.13 -7.05 8.34
N ARG A 261 -6.00 -6.35 8.38
CA ARG A 261 -4.67 -6.91 8.64
C ARG A 261 -4.00 -6.13 9.76
N LEU A 262 -3.82 -6.76 10.91
CA LEU A 262 -3.19 -6.14 12.07
C LEU A 262 -2.00 -7.00 12.50
N LEU A 263 -0.80 -6.41 12.48
CA LEU A 263 0.42 -7.09 12.86
C LEU A 263 1.10 -6.33 13.99
N GLU A 264 1.24 -6.97 15.13
CA GLU A 264 2.00 -6.44 16.25
C GLU A 264 2.84 -7.56 16.87
N ASP A 265 3.98 -7.19 17.45
CA ASP A 265 4.86 -8.11 18.15
C ASP A 265 4.59 -8.02 19.66
N LEU A 266 4.06 -9.11 20.21
CA LEU A 266 3.50 -9.19 21.55
C LEU A 266 4.55 -9.52 22.60
N ARG A 267 5.61 -8.72 22.73
CA ARG A 267 6.45 -8.83 23.92
C ARG A 267 5.83 -8.11 25.14
N ASP A 268 4.97 -7.12 24.90
CA ASP A 268 4.26 -6.38 25.96
C ASP A 268 2.73 -6.38 25.74
N VAL A 269 2.13 -7.54 25.99
CA VAL A 269 0.87 -8.00 25.38
C VAL A 269 -0.40 -7.32 25.90
N ARG A 270 -0.35 -6.79 27.11
CA ARG A 270 -1.60 -6.59 27.87
C ARG A 270 -2.37 -5.32 27.49
N SER A 271 -1.72 -4.34 26.86
CA SER A 271 -2.35 -3.03 26.65
C SER A 271 -3.02 -2.84 25.28
N TYR A 272 -2.75 -3.71 24.30
CA TYR A 272 -3.23 -3.55 22.92
C TYR A 272 -4.34 -4.54 22.54
N THR A 273 -4.42 -5.66 23.25
CA THR A 273 -5.37 -6.74 22.95
C THR A 273 -6.75 -6.42 23.54
N PRO A 274 -7.85 -6.70 22.80
CA PRO A 274 -9.20 -6.44 23.29
C PRO A 274 -9.67 -7.48 24.30
N SER A 275 -10.74 -7.17 25.04
CA SER A 275 -11.53 -8.20 25.71
C SER A 275 -12.23 -9.09 24.68
N THR A 276 -12.65 -10.29 25.09
CA THR A 276 -13.40 -11.22 24.22
C THR A 276 -14.68 -10.56 23.69
N LEU A 277 -15.37 -9.84 24.58
CA LEU A 277 -16.62 -9.15 24.25
C LEU A 277 -16.38 -8.02 23.25
N ASP A 278 -15.37 -7.17 23.48
CA ASP A 278 -15.06 -6.05 22.57
C ASP A 278 -14.63 -6.54 21.20
N PHE A 279 -13.84 -7.63 21.16
CA PHE A 279 -13.42 -8.27 19.91
C PHE A 279 -14.63 -8.75 19.10
N VAL A 280 -15.52 -9.54 19.72
CA VAL A 280 -16.73 -10.07 19.07
C VAL A 280 -17.68 -8.94 18.65
N GLN A 281 -17.89 -7.93 19.49
CA GLN A 281 -18.71 -6.77 19.14
C GLN A 281 -18.12 -5.99 17.97
N SER A 282 -16.80 -5.88 17.89
CA SER A 282 -16.11 -5.21 16.78
C SER A 282 -16.26 -5.99 15.49
N LEU A 283 -16.08 -7.32 15.51
CA LEU A 283 -16.28 -8.16 14.32
C LEU A 283 -17.74 -8.11 13.82
N ARG A 284 -18.72 -8.06 14.72
CA ARG A 284 -20.15 -7.90 14.35
C ARG A 284 -20.44 -6.58 13.64
N LYS A 285 -19.63 -5.55 13.87
CA LYS A 285 -19.74 -4.27 13.16
C LYS A 285 -19.19 -4.33 11.73
N MET A 286 -18.59 -5.44 11.28
CA MET A 286 -17.96 -5.60 9.96
C MET A 286 -18.67 -6.72 9.14
N PRO A 287 -19.93 -6.53 8.72
CA PRO A 287 -20.71 -7.56 8.02
C PRO A 287 -20.16 -7.91 6.62
N HIS A 288 -19.29 -7.06 6.06
CA HIS A 288 -18.67 -7.26 4.75
C HIS A 288 -17.24 -7.81 4.83
N LEU A 289 -16.78 -8.21 6.01
CA LEU A 289 -15.43 -8.74 6.21
C LEU A 289 -15.22 -9.99 5.35
N GLU A 290 -14.21 -9.95 4.49
CA GLU A 290 -13.80 -11.06 3.63
C GLU A 290 -12.49 -11.69 4.09
N ASN A 291 -11.54 -10.87 4.56
CA ASN A 291 -10.20 -11.31 4.93
C ASN A 291 -9.81 -10.73 6.29
N LEU A 292 -9.39 -11.61 7.20
CA LEU A 292 -8.91 -11.24 8.53
C LEU A 292 -7.52 -11.84 8.74
N GLU A 293 -6.52 -10.99 8.95
CA GLU A 293 -5.17 -11.37 9.32
C GLU A 293 -4.80 -10.68 10.63
N LEU A 294 -4.60 -11.46 11.69
CA LEU A 294 -4.25 -10.97 13.01
C LEU A 294 -2.97 -11.65 13.47
N HIS A 295 -1.96 -10.84 13.76
CA HIS A 295 -0.72 -11.28 14.37
C HIS A 295 -0.61 -10.55 15.70
N GLY A 296 -0.91 -11.27 16.79
CA GLY A 296 -0.77 -10.74 18.14
C GLY A 296 -1.93 -9.85 18.60
N PHE A 297 -3.14 -10.08 18.09
CA PHE A 297 -4.32 -9.29 18.45
C PHE A 297 -5.45 -10.14 19.04
N LEU A 298 -5.22 -11.42 19.33
CA LEU A 298 -6.27 -12.25 19.90
C LEU A 298 -6.54 -11.87 21.35
N PRO A 299 -7.81 -11.92 21.81
CA PRO A 299 -8.13 -11.64 23.19
C PRO A 299 -7.48 -12.67 24.12
N PRO A 300 -6.94 -12.26 25.28
CA PRO A 300 -6.45 -13.20 26.28
C PRO A 300 -7.59 -14.09 26.78
N MET A 301 -7.24 -15.23 27.38
CA MET A 301 -8.21 -16.06 28.08
C MET A 301 -8.76 -15.28 29.28
N GLU A 302 -10.03 -14.89 29.20
CA GLU A 302 -10.78 -14.29 30.29
C GLU A 302 -11.52 -15.39 31.07
N SER A 303 -12.08 -15.08 32.24
CA SER A 303 -12.79 -16.09 33.05
C SER A 303 -13.87 -16.83 32.23
N ALA A 304 -13.98 -18.14 32.42
CA ALA A 304 -14.80 -19.07 31.61
C ALA A 304 -16.28 -18.65 31.40
N TYR A 305 -16.83 -17.79 32.25
CA TYR A 305 -18.19 -17.27 32.15
C TYR A 305 -18.44 -16.42 30.87
N VAL A 306 -17.44 -15.70 30.37
CA VAL A 306 -17.62 -14.80 29.21
C VAL A 306 -17.70 -15.57 27.90
N ALA A 307 -16.96 -16.69 27.79
CA ALA A 307 -16.84 -17.47 26.57
C ALA A 307 -18.16 -18.14 26.13
N GLN A 308 -19.01 -18.57 27.08
CA GLN A 308 -20.24 -19.31 26.77
C GLN A 308 -21.30 -18.47 26.02
N HIS A 309 -21.29 -17.14 26.20
CA HIS A 309 -22.28 -16.26 25.58
C HIS A 309 -21.75 -15.53 24.33
N ALA A 310 -20.48 -15.72 23.99
CA ALA A 310 -19.79 -14.95 22.96
C ALA A 310 -19.65 -15.70 21.63
N LEU A 311 -20.47 -16.73 21.37
CA LEU A 311 -20.43 -17.43 20.08
C LEU A 311 -20.60 -16.43 18.92
N PHE A 312 -19.64 -16.47 18.01
CA PHE A 312 -19.56 -15.59 16.85
C PHE A 312 -19.37 -16.42 15.59
N ALA A 313 -20.20 -16.18 14.59
CA ALA A 313 -20.04 -16.75 13.25
C ALA A 313 -19.59 -15.64 12.30
N PHE A 314 -18.59 -15.95 11.47
CA PHE A 314 -18.16 -15.04 10.42
C PHE A 314 -19.27 -14.82 9.37
N PRO A 315 -19.28 -13.65 8.69
CA PRO A 315 -20.21 -13.40 7.59
C PRO A 315 -20.09 -14.43 6.46
N SER A 316 -21.15 -14.63 5.69
CA SER A 316 -21.19 -15.61 4.60
C SER A 316 -20.19 -15.33 3.46
N GLY A 317 -19.76 -14.08 3.31
CA GLY A 317 -18.76 -13.65 2.34
C GLY A 317 -17.30 -13.81 2.81
N PHE A 318 -17.08 -14.34 4.01
CA PHE A 318 -15.75 -14.50 4.58
C PHE A 318 -14.94 -15.58 3.83
N LYS A 319 -13.68 -15.26 3.47
CA LYS A 319 -12.83 -16.05 2.57
C LYS A 319 -11.55 -16.52 3.21
N SER A 320 -10.89 -15.68 4.01
CA SER A 320 -9.56 -15.99 4.57
C SER A 320 -9.42 -15.54 6.01
N LEU A 321 -8.93 -16.45 6.85
CA LEU A 321 -8.56 -16.23 8.24
C LEU A 321 -7.08 -16.60 8.42
N LYS A 322 -6.26 -15.64 8.84
CA LYS A 322 -4.86 -15.87 9.18
C LYS A 322 -4.63 -15.38 10.60
N LEU A 323 -4.21 -16.29 11.47
CA LEU A 323 -3.99 -15.99 12.87
C LEU A 323 -2.56 -16.34 13.24
N SER A 324 -1.94 -15.47 14.00
CA SER A 324 -0.68 -15.78 14.63
C SER A 324 -0.65 -15.21 16.04
N ASP A 325 -0.47 -16.08 17.03
CA ASP A 325 -0.48 -15.72 18.45
C ASP A 325 0.08 -16.87 19.31
N SER A 326 -0.04 -16.78 20.63
CA SER A 326 0.25 -17.89 21.55
C SER A 326 -0.79 -19.02 21.45
N CYS A 327 -0.39 -20.22 21.85
CA CYS A 327 -1.22 -21.43 21.81
C CYS A 327 -2.55 -21.23 22.59
N ASP A 328 -2.48 -20.72 23.82
CA ASP A 328 -3.66 -20.46 24.66
C ASP A 328 -4.66 -19.49 24.01
N ARG A 329 -4.14 -18.46 23.32
CA ARG A 329 -4.98 -17.43 22.67
C ARG A 329 -5.63 -17.95 21.41
N LEU A 330 -4.91 -18.74 20.63
CA LEU A 330 -5.45 -19.45 19.47
C LEU A 330 -6.54 -20.43 19.89
N ALA A 331 -6.27 -21.27 20.90
CA ALA A 331 -7.24 -22.19 21.48
C ALA A 331 -8.49 -21.46 21.98
N HIS A 332 -8.31 -20.40 22.77
CA HIS A 332 -9.39 -19.56 23.28
C HIS A 332 -10.22 -18.92 22.16
N PHE A 333 -9.58 -18.36 21.12
CA PHE A 333 -10.29 -17.82 19.95
C PHE A 333 -11.20 -18.87 19.30
N PHE A 334 -10.69 -20.08 19.09
CA PHE A 334 -11.49 -21.15 18.50
C PHE A 334 -12.57 -21.71 19.44
N GLN A 335 -12.59 -21.41 20.75
CA GLN A 335 -13.72 -21.81 21.59
C GLN A 335 -15.01 -21.06 21.22
N PHE A 336 -14.90 -19.77 20.89
CA PHE A 336 -16.07 -18.91 20.62
C PHE A 336 -16.27 -18.55 19.15
N ALA A 337 -15.24 -18.62 18.31
CA ALA A 337 -15.35 -18.33 16.88
C ALA A 337 -15.79 -19.58 16.08
N ARG A 338 -16.78 -19.41 15.20
CA ARG A 338 -17.24 -20.42 14.24
C ARG A 338 -16.89 -19.96 12.84
N VAL A 339 -16.13 -20.80 12.13
CA VAL A 339 -15.62 -20.50 10.80
C VAL A 339 -16.37 -21.34 9.79
N LEU A 340 -16.81 -20.71 8.70
CA LEU A 340 -17.57 -21.38 7.66
C LEU A 340 -16.70 -22.31 6.81
N ASP A 341 -17.36 -23.28 6.22
CA ASP A 341 -16.85 -24.37 5.40
C ASP A 341 -15.89 -24.01 4.25
N LYS A 342 -15.93 -22.77 3.76
CA LYS A 342 -15.22 -22.31 2.54
C LYS A 342 -14.08 -21.33 2.83
N VAL A 343 -13.67 -21.22 4.09
CA VAL A 343 -12.67 -20.24 4.54
C VAL A 343 -11.28 -20.85 4.56
N ILE A 344 -10.30 -20.22 3.92
CA ILE A 344 -8.90 -20.65 4.05
C ILE A 344 -8.38 -20.20 5.41
N ILE A 345 -7.96 -21.15 6.25
CA ILE A 345 -7.45 -20.87 7.60
C ILE A 345 -5.94 -21.09 7.61
N THR A 346 -5.19 -20.09 8.04
CA THR A 346 -3.75 -20.20 8.34
C THR A 346 -3.53 -19.90 9.81
N VAL A 347 -2.83 -20.78 10.51
CA VAL A 347 -2.44 -20.59 11.91
C VAL A 347 -0.93 -20.67 12.01
N THR A 348 -0.32 -19.70 12.69
CA THR A 348 1.12 -19.60 12.91
C THR A 348 1.41 -19.36 14.40
N PHE A 349 2.29 -20.14 15.00
CA PHE A 349 2.61 -20.02 16.43
C PHE A 349 3.78 -19.06 16.66
N PHE A 350 3.72 -18.23 17.72
CA PHE A 350 4.78 -17.26 18.06
C PHE A 350 6.03 -17.88 18.68
N GLN A 351 5.94 -19.08 19.25
CA GLN A 351 7.03 -19.66 20.02
C GLN A 351 8.09 -20.26 19.08
N ALA A 352 9.36 -20.00 19.40
CA ALA A 352 10.50 -20.57 18.67
C ALA A 352 10.58 -22.10 18.81
N GLU A 353 10.07 -22.63 19.93
CA GLU A 353 9.90 -24.06 20.19
C GLU A 353 8.43 -24.30 20.50
N PHE A 354 7.82 -25.23 19.78
CA PHE A 354 6.40 -25.56 19.88
C PHE A 354 6.27 -27.08 19.99
N GLY A 355 5.60 -27.54 21.05
CA GLY A 355 5.42 -28.95 21.32
C GLY A 355 4.22 -29.54 20.57
N GLU A 356 4.18 -30.88 20.48
CA GLU A 356 3.00 -31.60 19.98
C GLU A 356 1.76 -31.35 20.85
N ASP A 357 1.94 -31.16 22.16
CA ASP A 357 0.87 -30.87 23.11
C ASP A 357 0.19 -29.52 22.83
N ASP A 358 0.97 -28.48 22.51
CA ASP A 358 0.47 -27.15 22.16
C ASP A 358 -0.38 -27.20 20.87
N PHE A 359 0.09 -27.98 19.89
CA PHE A 359 -0.64 -28.20 18.65
C PHE A 359 -1.99 -28.86 18.93
N GLN A 360 -1.94 -29.96 19.67
CA GLN A 360 -3.09 -30.76 20.00
C GLN A 360 -4.12 -29.92 20.77
N HIS A 361 -3.66 -29.07 21.68
CA HIS A 361 -4.52 -28.13 22.40
C HIS A 361 -5.28 -27.17 21.48
N VAL A 362 -4.62 -26.54 20.50
CA VAL A 362 -5.31 -25.68 19.53
C VAL A 362 -6.25 -26.48 18.65
N LEU A 363 -5.86 -27.70 18.24
CA LEU A 363 -6.69 -28.56 17.40
C LEU A 363 -7.96 -29.05 18.08
N GLU A 364 -7.92 -29.33 19.38
CA GLU A 364 -9.07 -29.73 20.17
C GLU A 364 -10.20 -28.69 20.09
N HIS A 365 -9.85 -27.41 20.03
CA HIS A 365 -10.81 -26.31 19.90
C HIS A 365 -11.11 -25.93 18.45
N LEU A 366 -10.14 -26.08 17.54
CA LEU A 366 -10.34 -25.79 16.11
C LEU A 366 -11.32 -26.78 15.46
N LYS A 367 -11.21 -28.09 15.78
CA LYS A 367 -12.05 -29.16 15.21
C LYS A 367 -13.56 -28.87 15.34
N PRO A 368 -14.11 -28.56 16.53
CA PRO A 368 -15.51 -28.16 16.67
C PRO A 368 -15.90 -26.89 15.90
N SER A 369 -14.95 -25.98 15.68
CA SER A 369 -15.20 -24.65 15.12
C SER A 369 -15.26 -24.60 13.60
N VAL A 370 -14.66 -25.57 12.94
CA VAL A 370 -14.73 -25.79 11.48
C VAL A 370 -15.52 -27.04 11.10
N GLY A 371 -15.88 -27.89 12.08
CA GLY A 371 -16.51 -29.19 11.88
C GLY A 371 -15.52 -30.36 11.94
N ILE A 372 -15.80 -31.33 12.83
CA ILE A 372 -14.87 -32.42 13.22
C ILE A 372 -14.33 -33.21 12.03
N GLY A 373 -15.20 -33.57 11.06
CA GLY A 373 -14.79 -34.39 9.91
C GLY A 373 -13.79 -33.71 8.96
N ARG A 374 -13.69 -32.38 8.99
CA ARG A 374 -12.87 -31.60 8.04
C ARG A 374 -11.48 -31.29 8.56
N ALA A 375 -11.37 -31.07 9.86
CA ALA A 375 -10.09 -30.75 10.48
C ALA A 375 -9.15 -31.96 10.50
N SER A 376 -9.65 -33.20 10.69
CA SER A 376 -8.80 -34.39 10.83
C SER A 376 -7.90 -34.65 9.60
N SER A 377 -8.41 -34.53 8.37
CA SER A 377 -7.63 -34.83 7.15
C SER A 377 -6.49 -33.84 6.87
N SER A 378 -6.65 -32.57 7.26
CA SER A 378 -5.59 -31.57 7.12
C SER A 378 -4.59 -31.64 8.27
N VAL A 379 -5.03 -32.04 9.45
CA VAL A 379 -4.18 -32.29 10.62
C VAL A 379 -3.21 -33.43 10.38
N GLU A 380 -3.69 -34.55 9.83
CA GLU A 380 -2.84 -35.72 9.52
C GLU A 380 -1.70 -35.33 8.57
N LYS A 381 -1.98 -34.54 7.52
CA LYS A 381 -0.96 -34.03 6.59
C LYS A 381 0.09 -33.14 7.24
N PHE A 382 -0.26 -32.43 8.31
CA PHE A 382 0.66 -31.55 9.02
C PHE A 382 1.53 -32.30 10.03
N LEU A 383 0.95 -33.24 10.79
CA LEU A 383 1.71 -34.12 11.70
C LEU A 383 2.79 -34.90 10.94
N ASP A 384 2.50 -35.28 9.69
CA ASP A 384 3.47 -35.92 8.80
C ASP A 384 4.61 -34.99 8.36
N GLN A 385 4.42 -33.66 8.41
CA GLN A 385 5.39 -32.68 7.91
C GLN A 385 6.35 -32.10 8.96
N ARG A 386 6.20 -32.42 10.26
CA ARG A 386 7.10 -32.19 11.43
C ARG A 386 7.94 -30.89 11.56
N CYS A 387 7.88 -29.92 10.64
CA CYS A 387 8.93 -28.91 10.48
C CYS A 387 8.44 -27.49 10.14
N SER A 388 7.16 -27.15 10.34
CA SER A 388 6.66 -25.78 10.07
C SER A 388 5.99 -25.19 11.30
N THR A 389 6.31 -23.94 11.65
CA THR A 389 5.61 -23.14 12.68
C THR A 389 4.23 -22.66 12.24
N SER A 390 3.84 -22.97 11.00
CA SER A 390 2.56 -22.60 10.40
C SER A 390 1.90 -23.76 9.67
N PHE A 391 0.57 -23.82 9.74
CA PHE A 391 -0.22 -24.74 8.93
C PHE A 391 -1.35 -24.02 8.21
N GLN A 392 -1.67 -24.51 7.01
CA GLN A 392 -2.78 -24.02 6.21
C GLN A 392 -3.84 -25.12 6.05
N LEU A 393 -5.08 -24.80 6.41
CA LEU A 393 -6.24 -25.63 6.15
C LEU A 393 -6.91 -25.15 4.87
N HIS A 394 -6.85 -26.00 3.84
CA HIS A 394 -7.56 -25.80 2.58
C HIS A 394 -8.76 -26.74 2.54
N PHE A 395 -9.96 -26.19 2.40
CA PHE A 395 -11.18 -26.98 2.26
C PHE A 395 -11.53 -27.10 0.77
N SER A 396 -11.36 -28.30 0.20
CA SER A 396 -11.78 -28.60 -1.16
C SER A 396 -13.26 -29.04 -1.19
N GLU A 397 -14.03 -28.53 -2.15
CA GLU A 397 -15.47 -28.85 -2.31
C GLU A 397 -15.75 -30.30 -2.75
N CYS A 398 -14.74 -31.12 -3.05
CA CYS A 398 -14.89 -32.30 -3.91
C CYS A 398 -15.07 -33.67 -3.24
N GLN A 399 -15.40 -33.80 -1.95
CA GLN A 399 -15.56 -35.15 -1.34
C GLN A 399 -16.98 -35.56 -0.97
N ARG A 400 -18.02 -34.82 -1.39
CA ARG A 400 -19.42 -35.18 -1.06
C ARG A 400 -20.15 -36.14 -2.01
N GLU A 401 -19.53 -36.60 -3.11
CA GLU A 401 -20.27 -37.39 -4.14
C GLU A 401 -19.94 -38.89 -4.23
N ASN A 402 -19.00 -39.45 -3.46
CA ASN A 402 -18.64 -40.88 -3.63
C ASN A 402 -19.11 -41.84 -2.51
N SER A 403 -20.01 -41.44 -1.61
CA SER A 403 -20.49 -42.32 -0.51
C SER A 403 -21.97 -42.70 -0.57
N THR A 404 -22.64 -42.59 -1.72
CA THR A 404 -24.01 -43.09 -1.90
C THR A 404 -24.15 -43.83 -3.24
N THR A 405 -23.72 -45.10 -3.27
CA THR A 405 -24.36 -46.23 -4.00
C THR A 405 -23.40 -47.42 -4.05
N SER A 406 -23.42 -48.28 -3.04
CA SER A 406 -23.02 -49.69 -3.17
C SER A 406 -23.56 -50.49 -1.97
N GLU A 407 -24.87 -50.48 -1.79
CA GLU A 407 -25.56 -51.51 -1.01
C GLU A 407 -26.82 -51.95 -1.77
N ASP A 408 -26.92 -53.27 -1.95
CA ASP A 408 -28.07 -54.08 -2.33
C ASP A 408 -28.66 -54.00 -3.75
N SER A 409 -28.06 -54.80 -4.64
CA SER A 409 -28.84 -55.66 -5.54
C SER A 409 -28.38 -57.12 -5.39
N MET A 410 -28.81 -57.79 -4.30
CA MET A 410 -28.86 -59.25 -4.28
C MET A 410 -30.04 -59.72 -5.13
N ASP A 411 -29.70 -60.28 -6.28
CA ASP A 411 -30.57 -61.02 -7.17
C ASP A 411 -30.98 -62.34 -6.50
N VAL A 412 -32.22 -62.43 -6.01
CA VAL A 412 -32.84 -63.68 -5.54
C VAL A 412 -33.81 -64.15 -6.62
N SER A 413 -33.36 -65.11 -7.42
CA SER A 413 -34.23 -65.87 -8.32
C SER A 413 -35.16 -66.81 -7.52
N PRO A 414 -36.45 -66.94 -7.86
CA PRO A 414 -37.32 -67.96 -7.29
C PRO A 414 -37.22 -69.28 -8.10
N PRO A 415 -37.44 -70.46 -7.49
CA PRO A 415 -37.58 -71.69 -8.24
C PRO A 415 -39.01 -71.81 -8.77
N LEU A 416 -39.16 -72.25 -10.01
CA LEU A 416 -40.43 -72.72 -10.58
C LEU A 416 -40.35 -74.24 -10.83
N PRO A 417 -41.52 -74.93 -10.82
CA PRO A 417 -41.68 -76.36 -10.55
C PRO A 417 -41.27 -77.30 -11.69
#